data_AF-W4VBX3-F1
#
_entry.id   AF-W4VBX3-F1
#
_cell.length_a   1.000
_cell.length_b   1.000
_cell.length_c   1.000
_cell.angle_alpha   90.00
_cell.angle_beta   90.00
_cell.angle_gamma   90.00
#
_symmetry.space_group_name_H-M   'P 1'
#
loop_
_entity.id
_entity.type
_entity.pdbx_description
1 polymer ?
#
loop_
_entity_poly.entity_id
_entity_poly.type
_entity_poly.pdbx_seq_one_letter_code
_entity_poly.pdbx_strand_id
1 'polypeptide(L)'
;MWVKNNEPEIFEKIYKILLPKDYIRYKLTGEFATEVSDASGMQFMDIPGRKWSDEVISKLGLDKSMLGELYESQEVSGKVNKYAASLTGLKEGTPVVGGAGARQQELSVMEL
;
A
#
# COMPACT_ATOMS: atom_id res chain seq x y z
N MET A 1 -0.06 -15.15 7.43
CA MET A 1 0.02 -16.62 7.55
C MET A 1 -1.23 -17.27 8.10
N TRP A 2 -1.90 -16.70 9.10
CA TRP A 2 -3.12 -17.31 9.67
C TRP A 2 -4.20 -17.64 8.62
N VAL A 3 -4.56 -16.70 7.74
CA VAL A 3 -5.57 -16.91 6.67
C VAL A 3 -5.16 -18.07 5.74
N LYS A 4 -3.89 -18.14 5.34
CA LYS A 4 -3.37 -19.26 4.54
C LYS A 4 -3.57 -20.63 5.20
N ASN A 5 -3.42 -20.70 6.53
CA ASN A 5 -3.46 -21.95 7.27
C ASN A 5 -4.88 -22.35 7.71
N ASN A 6 -5.79 -21.39 7.87
CA ASN A 6 -7.13 -21.63 8.44
C ASN A 6 -8.26 -21.41 7.43
N GLU A 7 -8.03 -20.59 6.40
CA GLU A 7 -9.01 -20.23 5.37
C GLU A 7 -8.38 -20.31 3.96
N PRO A 8 -7.85 -21.48 3.56
CA PRO A 8 -7.08 -21.62 2.32
C PRO A 8 -7.88 -21.23 1.08
N GLU A 9 -9.18 -21.53 1.03
CA GLU A 9 -10.05 -21.16 -0.10
C GLU A 9 -10.23 -19.64 -0.26
N ILE A 10 -10.12 -18.88 0.84
CA ILE A 10 -10.13 -17.41 0.79
C ILE A 10 -8.75 -16.92 0.37
N PHE A 11 -7.69 -17.53 0.92
CA PHE A 11 -6.31 -17.20 0.60
C PHE A 11 -6.01 -17.35 -0.91
N GLU A 12 -6.50 -18.41 -1.54
CA GLU A 12 -6.36 -18.65 -2.98
C GLU A 12 -7.03 -17.58 -3.87
N LYS A 13 -7.99 -16.82 -3.33
CA LYS A 13 -8.69 -15.74 -4.04
C LYS A 13 -8.03 -14.38 -3.85
N ILE A 14 -6.95 -14.29 -3.07
CA ILE A 14 -6.25 -13.03 -2.84
C ILE A 14 -5.60 -12.58 -4.15
N TYR A 15 -6.02 -11.41 -4.62
CA TYR A 15 -5.38 -10.72 -5.73
C TYR A 15 -4.34 -9.69 -5.27
N LYS A 16 -4.67 -8.91 -4.23
CA LYS A 16 -3.80 -7.87 -3.66
C LYS A 16 -3.90 -7.81 -2.15
N ILE A 17 -2.78 -7.56 -1.48
CA ILE A 17 -2.67 -7.30 -0.04
C ILE A 17 -2.42 -5.80 0.13
N LEU A 18 -3.36 -5.11 0.77
CA LEU A 18 -3.31 -3.67 0.99
C LEU A 18 -3.54 -3.35 2.47
N LEU A 19 -2.88 -2.30 2.95
CA LEU A 19 -3.23 -1.67 4.23
C LEU A 19 -4.48 -0.78 4.05
N PRO A 20 -5.18 -0.42 5.15
CA PRO A 20 -6.39 0.39 5.06
C PRO A 20 -6.21 1.71 4.28
N LYS A 21 -5.09 2.43 4.49
CA LYS A 21 -4.73 3.62 3.71
C LYS A 21 -4.62 3.32 2.22
N ASP A 22 -3.93 2.24 1.89
CA ASP A 22 -3.66 1.84 0.50
C ASP A 22 -4.95 1.42 -0.22
N TYR A 23 -5.92 0.84 0.50
CA TYR A 23 -7.24 0.56 -0.05
C TYR A 23 -8.00 1.84 -0.40
N ILE A 24 -7.96 2.87 0.46
CA ILE A 24 -8.56 4.18 0.17
C ILE A 24 -7.88 4.81 -1.05
N ARG A 25 -6.54 4.79 -1.10
CA ARG A 25 -5.79 5.24 -2.27
C ARG A 25 -6.23 4.51 -3.53
N TYR A 26 -6.30 3.18 -3.51
CA TYR A 26 -6.78 2.40 -4.64
C TYR A 26 -8.18 2.82 -5.10
N LYS A 27 -9.09 3.14 -4.18
CA LYS A 27 -10.40 3.69 -4.54
C LYS A 27 -10.31 5.07 -5.20
N LEU A 28 -9.37 5.91 -4.76
CA LEU A 28 -9.12 7.22 -5.36
C LEU A 28 -8.47 7.14 -6.74
N THR A 29 -7.49 6.25 -6.93
CA THR A 29 -6.59 6.27 -8.10
C THR A 29 -6.83 5.13 -9.08
N GLY A 30 -7.31 3.98 -8.61
CA GLY A 30 -7.35 2.72 -9.36
C GLY A 30 -6.02 1.97 -9.39
N GLU A 31 -4.99 2.51 -8.75
CA GLU A 31 -3.63 1.95 -8.74
C GLU A 31 -3.34 1.23 -7.42
N PHE A 32 -2.62 0.10 -7.48
CA PHE A 32 -2.19 -0.66 -6.30
C PHE A 32 -0.81 -0.21 -5.86
N ALA A 33 -0.76 0.54 -4.77
CA ALA A 33 0.45 1.11 -4.23
C ALA A 33 0.48 0.97 -2.71
N THR A 34 1.68 0.85 -2.17
CA THR A 34 1.98 0.90 -0.74
C THR A 34 3.11 1.89 -0.51
N GLU A 35 3.15 2.49 0.68
CA GLU A 35 4.17 3.46 1.05
C GLU A 35 5.16 2.83 2.04
N VAL A 36 6.44 3.21 1.93
CA VAL A 36 7.57 2.60 2.65
C VAL A 36 7.40 2.55 4.17
N SER A 37 6.97 3.65 4.81
CA SER A 37 6.80 3.70 6.26
C SER A 37 5.74 2.72 6.74
N ASP A 38 4.63 2.60 6.01
CA ASP A 38 3.57 1.63 6.30
C ASP A 38 4.01 0.18 5.96
N ALA A 39 4.70 -0.02 4.84
CA ALA A 39 5.25 -1.31 4.44
C ALA A 39 6.24 -1.90 5.45
N SER A 40 6.97 -1.05 6.17
CA SER A 40 7.89 -1.48 7.23
C SER A 40 7.20 -2.30 8.33
N GLY A 41 5.90 -2.05 8.56
CA GLY A 41 5.06 -2.79 9.50
C GLY A 41 4.54 -4.13 8.96
N MET A 42 4.56 -4.34 7.64
CA MET A 42 3.99 -5.54 6.99
C MET A 42 4.88 -6.78 7.09
N GLN A 43 6.14 -6.63 7.53
CA GLN A 43 7.11 -7.72 7.64
C GLN A 43 7.51 -8.38 6.30
N PHE A 44 7.17 -7.79 5.15
CA PHE A 44 7.56 -8.29 3.82
C PHE A 44 8.72 -7.50 3.18
N MET A 45 9.15 -6.42 3.82
CA MET A 45 10.04 -5.42 3.25
C MET A 45 11.51 -5.64 3.67
N ASP A 46 12.42 -5.47 2.72
CA ASP A 46 13.83 -5.19 2.99
C ASP A 46 13.95 -3.71 3.34
N ILE A 47 14.01 -3.42 4.65
CA ILE A 47 13.97 -2.05 5.18
C ILE A 47 15.19 -1.23 4.70
N PRO A 48 16.45 -1.70 4.82
CA PRO A 48 17.60 -0.99 4.26
C PRO A 48 17.51 -0.80 2.75
N GLY A 49 17.07 -1.82 2.01
CA GLY A 49 16.97 -1.77 0.55
C GLY A 49 15.77 -1.02 0.01
N ARG A 50 14.87 -0.55 0.89
CA ARG A 50 13.64 0.18 0.56
C ARG A 50 12.76 -0.49 -0.50
N LYS A 51 12.71 -1.82 -0.47
CA LYS A 51 12.00 -2.64 -1.46
C LYS A 51 11.38 -3.88 -0.83
N TRP A 52 10.48 -4.54 -1.54
CA TRP A 52 10.00 -5.85 -1.13
C TRP A 52 11.13 -6.88 -1.07
N SER A 53 11.18 -7.67 0.01
CA SER A 53 12.17 -8.72 0.21
C SER A 53 11.75 -10.00 -0.50
N ASP A 54 12.41 -10.31 -1.62
CA ASP A 54 12.17 -11.55 -2.37
C ASP A 54 12.46 -12.80 -1.51
N GLU A 55 13.42 -12.72 -0.59
CA GLU A 55 13.73 -13.79 0.36
C GLU A 55 12.55 -14.08 1.29
N VAL A 56 11.99 -13.04 1.93
CA VAL A 56 10.87 -13.22 2.87
C VAL A 56 9.62 -13.69 2.12
N ILE A 57 9.30 -13.06 1.00
CA ILE A 57 8.14 -13.40 0.18
C ILE A 57 8.18 -14.86 -0.28
N SER A 58 9.33 -15.32 -0.79
CA SER A 58 9.50 -16.71 -1.22
C SER A 58 9.41 -17.71 -0.06
N LYS A 59 10.03 -17.41 1.10
CA LYS A 59 9.95 -18.26 2.30
C LYS A 59 8.52 -18.41 2.83
N LEU A 60 7.68 -17.39 2.67
CA LEU A 60 6.26 -17.45 3.04
C LEU A 60 5.39 -18.13 1.96
N GLY A 61 5.97 -18.44 0.79
CA GLY A 61 5.28 -18.99 -0.37
C GLY A 61 4.18 -18.04 -0.84
N LEU A 62 4.51 -16.75 -0.94
CA LEU A 62 3.65 -15.69 -1.47
C LEU A 62 4.14 -15.29 -2.87
N ASP A 63 3.23 -14.79 -3.69
CA ASP A 63 3.60 -14.14 -4.95
C ASP A 63 3.78 -12.64 -4.70
N LYS A 64 4.93 -12.10 -5.13
CA LYS A 64 5.23 -10.66 -5.06
C LYS A 64 4.20 -9.83 -5.82
N SER A 65 3.56 -10.40 -6.84
CA SER A 65 2.47 -9.76 -7.58
C SER A 65 1.25 -9.43 -6.70
N MET A 66 1.11 -10.05 -5.53
CA MET A 66 0.06 -9.72 -4.55
C MET A 66 0.31 -8.38 -3.85
N LEU A 67 1.52 -7.83 -3.92
CA LEU A 67 1.87 -6.58 -3.26
C LEU A 67 1.67 -5.39 -4.22
N GLY A 68 1.41 -4.21 -3.64
CA GLY A 68 1.43 -2.95 -4.38
C GLY A 68 2.85 -2.52 -4.73
N GLU A 69 3.00 -1.62 -5.69
CA GLU A 69 4.29 -0.95 -5.93
C GLU A 69 4.64 -0.06 -4.72
N LEU A 70 5.94 0.01 -4.37
CA LEU A 70 6.41 0.78 -3.23
C LEU A 70 6.76 2.20 -3.65
N TYR A 71 6.27 3.17 -2.89
CA TYR A 71 6.54 4.59 -3.08
C TYR A 71 7.04 5.23 -1.79
N GLU A 72 7.85 6.26 -1.92
CA GLU A 72 8.16 7.19 -0.86
C GLU A 72 6.94 8.06 -0.49
N SER A 73 6.94 8.58 0.74
CA SER A 73 5.81 9.36 1.27
C SER A 73 5.35 10.51 0.38
N GLN A 74 6.32 11.25 -0.16
CA GLN A 74 6.14 12.43 -0.99
C GLN A 74 5.94 12.13 -2.49
N GLU A 75 6.16 10.88 -2.92
CA GLU A 75 6.04 10.51 -4.32
C GLU A 75 4.57 10.42 -4.74
N VAL A 76 4.27 10.94 -5.92
CA VAL A 76 2.96 10.78 -6.54
C VAL A 76 2.78 9.32 -6.95
N SER A 77 1.80 8.66 -6.34
CA SER A 77 1.48 7.23 -6.54
C SER A 77 0.09 7.05 -7.16
N GLY A 78 -0.26 8.00 -8.03
CA GLY A 78 -1.51 8.02 -8.78
C GLY A 78 -2.20 9.37 -8.78
N LYS A 79 -3.34 9.43 -9.47
CA LYS A 79 -4.19 10.63 -9.57
C LYS A 79 -5.65 10.26 -9.31
N VAL A 80 -6.41 11.18 -8.75
CA VAL A 80 -7.86 10.99 -8.52
C VAL A 80 -8.53 10.65 -9.86
N ASN A 81 -9.14 9.47 -9.93
CA ASN A 81 -9.87 9.01 -11.09
C ASN A 81 -11.26 9.65 -11.16
N LYS A 82 -11.90 9.54 -12.32
CA LYS A 82 -13.23 10.11 -12.59
C LYS A 82 -14.30 9.64 -11.61
N TYR A 83 -14.30 8.36 -11.25
CA TYR A 83 -15.30 7.79 -10.33
C TYR A 83 -15.13 8.36 -8.92
N ALA A 84 -13.91 8.39 -8.40
CA ALA A 84 -13.59 8.98 -7.11
C ALA A 84 -13.90 10.49 -7.06
N ALA A 85 -13.59 11.22 -8.13
CA ALA A 85 -13.96 12.64 -8.26
C ALA A 85 -15.48 12.84 -8.08
N SER A 86 -16.29 11.99 -8.72
CA SER A 86 -17.76 12.07 -8.62
C SER A 86 -18.31 11.78 -7.21
N LEU A 87 -17.61 10.97 -6.42
CA LEU A 87 -18.04 10.61 -5.06
C LEU A 87 -17.57 11.59 -4.00
N THR A 88 -16.40 12.21 -4.20
CA THR A 88 -15.70 12.98 -3.16
C THR A 88 -15.75 14.50 -3.38
N GLY A 89 -16.07 14.95 -4.60
CA GLY A 89 -15.98 16.35 -4.99
C GLY A 89 -14.54 16.83 -5.29
N LEU A 90 -13.54 15.95 -5.17
CA LEU A 90 -12.17 16.25 -5.59
C LEU A 90 -12.10 16.38 -7.12
N LYS A 91 -11.21 17.26 -7.60
CA LYS A 91 -10.96 17.42 -9.03
C LYS A 91 -10.31 16.15 -9.61
N GLU A 92 -10.85 15.63 -10.71
CA GLU A 92 -10.22 14.56 -11.47
C GLU A 92 -8.78 14.96 -11.89
N GLY A 93 -7.85 14.02 -11.78
CA GLY A 93 -6.44 14.26 -12.09
C GLY A 93 -5.65 14.91 -10.94
N THR A 94 -6.27 15.23 -9.81
CA THR A 94 -5.55 15.69 -8.59
C THR A 94 -4.50 14.65 -8.19
N PRO A 95 -3.21 15.02 -8.04
CA PRO A 95 -2.17 14.10 -7.61
C PRO A 95 -2.45 13.53 -6.21
N VAL A 96 -2.16 12.24 -6.02
CA VAL A 96 -2.23 11.58 -4.71
C VAL A 96 -0.84 11.07 -4.34
N VAL A 97 -0.22 11.64 -3.32
CA VAL A 97 1.11 11.24 -2.82
C VAL A 97 1.05 10.00 -1.94
N GLY A 98 2.13 9.23 -1.78
CA GLY A 98 2.22 7.96 -1.03
C GLY A 98 1.63 7.99 0.39
N GLY A 99 1.69 9.13 1.06
CA GLY A 99 1.18 9.33 2.41
C GLY A 99 2.20 8.82 3.43
N ALA A 100 1.75 8.43 4.62
CA ALA A 100 2.64 7.83 5.62
C ALA A 100 1.82 7.03 6.63
N GLY A 101 2.44 6.12 7.36
CA GLY A 101 1.84 5.46 8.51
C GLY A 101 1.56 6.47 9.64
N ALA A 102 0.56 6.18 10.47
CA ALA A 102 0.06 7.13 11.47
C ALA A 102 1.16 7.70 12.39
N ARG A 103 2.09 6.87 12.86
CA ARG A 103 3.23 7.31 13.69
C ARG A 103 4.17 8.26 12.94
N GLN A 104 4.43 8.00 11.66
CA GLN A 104 5.30 8.84 10.85
C GLN A 104 4.63 10.18 10.52
N GLN A 105 3.30 10.19 10.29
CA GLN A 105 2.55 11.43 10.14
C GLN A 105 2.67 12.30 11.40
N GLU A 106 2.53 11.70 12.59
CA GLU A 106 2.64 12.42 13.86
C GLU A 106 4.00 13.11 14.03
N LEU A 107 5.10 12.41 13.72
CA LEU A 107 6.45 12.97 13.77
C LEU A 107 6.63 14.13 12.77
N SER A 108 6.10 13.99 11.55
CA SER A 108 6.22 15.05 10.53
C SER A 108 5.48 16.35 10.89
N VAL A 109 4.43 16.25 11.71
CA VAL A 109 3.66 17.41 12.20
C VAL A 109 4.35 18.08 13.38
N MET A 110 5.14 17.34 14.17
CA MET A 110 5.93 17.88 15.29
C MET A 110 7.19 18.65 14.85
N GLU A 111 7.63 18.49 13.60
CA GLU A 111 8.79 19.18 13.03
C GLU A 111 8.42 20.53 12.37
N LEU A 112 7.13 20.93 12.40
CA LEU A 112 6.59 22.20 11.90
C LEU A 112 6.21 23.13 13.06
#